data_AF-A0A0A0NGS9-F1
#
_entry.id   AF-A0A0A0NGS9-F1
#
_cell.length_a   1.000
_cell.length_b   1.000
_cell.length_c   1.000
_cell.angle_alpha   90.00
_cell.angle_beta   90.00
_cell.angle_gamma   90.00
#
_symmetry.space_group_name_H-M   'P 1'
#
loop_
_entity.id
_entity.type
_entity.pdbx_description
1 polymer ?
#
loop_
_entity_poly.entity_id
_entity_poly.type
_entity_poly.pdbx_seq_one_letter_code
_entity_poly.pdbx_strand_id
1 'polypeptide(L)'
;MIIVYTPEDGEERRWDLKTARITAVEAEAVERATGLEWEPAKSKVLNGSMLATRAVAWVLMKRDQPTLRYTAFVPAAAELGFEFDAEELAAIREGIETNADLDEDERAAALAQLDAATPGEDGDETAVEADPEAVPKDSAAGASLTAA
;
A
#
# COMPACT_ATOMS: atom_id res chain seq x y z
N MET A 1 3.87 -3.77 -6.72
CA MET A 1 3.83 -2.99 -5.47
C MET A 1 5.07 -3.29 -4.64
N ILE A 2 5.73 -2.24 -4.17
CA ILE A 2 6.97 -2.28 -3.42
C ILE A 2 6.67 -1.80 -2.00
N ILE A 3 7.05 -2.57 -0.98
CA ILE A 3 7.04 -2.10 0.41
C ILE A 3 8.35 -1.32 0.64
N VAL A 4 8.23 -0.12 1.21
CA VAL A 4 9.36 0.72 1.59
C VAL A 4 9.39 0.86 3.11
N TYR A 5 10.55 0.58 3.71
CA TYR A 5 10.78 0.79 5.14
C TYR A 5 12.06 1.59 5.34
N THR A 6 11.94 2.79 5.91
CA THR A 6 13.03 3.73 6.14
C THR A 6 13.06 4.09 7.63
N PRO A 7 13.85 3.38 8.46
CA PRO A 7 13.98 3.71 9.89
C PRO A 7 14.71 5.05 10.10
N GLU A 8 14.38 5.77 11.18
CA GLU A 8 14.99 7.07 11.54
C GLU A 8 16.53 7.07 11.49
N ASP A 9 17.18 6.00 11.97
CA ASP A 9 18.64 5.90 12.09
C ASP A 9 19.24 4.74 11.24
N GLY A 10 18.63 4.38 10.11
CA GLY A 10 19.12 3.25 9.32
C GLY A 10 18.93 3.37 7.82
N GLU A 11 19.36 2.32 7.12
CA GLU A 11 19.24 2.24 5.67
C GLU A 11 17.82 1.89 5.26
N GLU A 12 17.33 2.58 4.23
CA GLU A 12 16.09 2.25 3.55
C GLU A 12 16.12 0.81 3.02
N ARG A 13 14.97 0.15 3.12
CA ARG A 13 14.75 -1.20 2.62
C ARG A 13 13.53 -1.22 1.71
N ARG A 14 13.71 -1.80 0.53
CA ARG A 14 12.67 -1.97 -0.47
C ARG A 14 12.45 -3.44 -0.77
N TRP A 15 11.19 -3.86 -0.81
CA TRP A 15 10.80 -5.21 -1.19
C TRP A 15 9.67 -5.20 -2.21
N ASP A 16 9.97 -5.64 -3.43
CA ASP A 16 8.97 -5.86 -4.47
C ASP A 16 8.17 -7.14 -4.19
N LEU A 17 6.87 -6.99 -3.89
CA LEU A 17 6.00 -8.12 -3.58
C LEU A 17 5.63 -8.99 -4.78
N LYS A 18 5.79 -8.49 -6.02
CA LYS A 18 5.56 -9.31 -7.23
C LYS A 18 6.63 -10.38 -7.34
N THR A 19 7.87 -10.05 -7.00
CA THR A 19 9.03 -10.96 -7.09
C THR A 19 9.43 -11.58 -5.75
N ALA A 20 8.98 -11.02 -4.63
CA ALA A 20 9.25 -11.58 -3.31
C ALA A 20 8.65 -12.98 -3.17
N ARG A 21 9.53 -13.98 -3.09
CA ARG A 21 9.14 -15.33 -2.71
C ARG A 21 8.82 -15.36 -1.22
N ILE A 22 7.54 -15.39 -0.86
CA ILE A 22 7.08 -15.66 0.51
C ILE A 22 7.01 -17.17 0.74
N THR A 23 7.73 -17.67 1.74
CA THR A 23 7.69 -19.08 2.13
C THR A 23 6.44 -19.39 2.96
N ALA A 24 6.06 -20.66 3.04
CA ALA A 24 4.90 -21.07 3.86
C ALA A 24 5.04 -20.64 5.33
N VAL A 25 6.25 -20.71 5.91
CA VAL A 25 6.50 -20.30 7.29
C VAL A 25 6.34 -18.79 7.48
N GLU A 26 6.75 -17.99 6.50
CA GLU A 26 6.55 -16.54 6.52
C GLU A 26 5.06 -16.19 6.35
N ALA A 27 4.35 -16.86 5.45
CA ALA A 27 2.91 -16.70 5.28
C ALA A 27 2.17 -16.97 6.59
N GLU A 28 2.38 -18.15 7.21
CA GLU A 28 1.79 -18.48 8.51
C GLU A 28 2.15 -17.47 9.62
N ALA A 29 3.35 -16.87 9.56
CA ALA A 29 3.75 -15.85 10.53
C ALA A 29 2.94 -14.55 10.34
N VAL A 30 2.70 -14.15 9.09
CA VAL A 30 1.79 -13.03 8.75
C VAL A 30 0.37 -13.33 9.21
N GLU A 31 -0.12 -14.55 9.00
CA GLU A 31 -1.47 -14.95 9.42
C GLU A 31 -1.65 -14.81 10.93
N ARG A 32 -0.70 -15.34 11.73
CA ARG A 32 -0.71 -15.19 13.19
C ARG A 32 -0.64 -13.73 13.64
N ALA A 33 0.09 -12.88 12.92
CA ALA A 33 0.28 -11.47 13.26
C ALA A 33 -0.94 -10.60 12.93
N THR A 34 -1.73 -10.99 11.93
CA THR A 34 -2.87 -10.22 11.41
C THR A 34 -4.23 -10.79 11.80
N GLY A 35 -4.29 -12.08 12.12
CA GLY A 35 -5.54 -12.82 12.30
C GLY A 35 -6.27 -13.14 10.98
N LEU A 36 -5.60 -12.96 9.85
CA LEU A 36 -6.13 -13.23 8.51
C LEU A 36 -5.45 -14.46 7.92
N GLU A 37 -6.10 -15.16 7.00
CA GLU A 37 -5.41 -16.11 6.12
C GLU A 37 -4.49 -15.36 5.14
N TRP A 38 -3.52 -16.06 4.55
CA TRP A 38 -2.46 -15.46 3.74
C TRP A 38 -2.99 -14.67 2.53
N GLU A 39 -3.90 -15.24 1.74
CA GLU A 39 -4.42 -14.54 0.55
C GLU A 39 -5.21 -13.27 0.92
N PRO A 40 -6.12 -13.29 1.92
CA PRO A 40 -6.72 -12.07 2.46
C PRO A 40 -5.69 -11.06 2.99
N ALA A 41 -4.65 -11.49 3.70
CA ALA A 41 -3.59 -10.61 4.19
C ALA A 41 -2.84 -9.94 3.03
N LYS A 42 -2.44 -10.72 2.02
CA LYS A 42 -1.79 -10.23 0.80
C LYS A 42 -2.67 -9.21 0.08
N SER A 43 -3.97 -9.48 -0.07
CA SER A 43 -4.91 -8.52 -0.65
C SER A 43 -5.00 -7.24 0.19
N LYS A 44 -4.99 -7.33 1.52
CA LYS A 44 -4.98 -6.15 2.40
C LYS A 44 -3.72 -5.32 2.25
N VAL A 45 -2.57 -5.94 2.00
CA VAL A 45 -1.32 -5.21 1.69
C VAL A 45 -1.49 -4.39 0.41
N LEU A 46 -2.02 -5.00 -0.66
CA LEU A 46 -2.30 -4.32 -1.94
C LEU A 46 -3.31 -3.16 -1.82
N ASN A 47 -4.15 -3.19 -0.78
CA ASN A 47 -5.13 -2.14 -0.50
C ASN A 47 -4.67 -1.16 0.60
N GLY A 48 -3.36 -1.06 0.85
CA GLY A 48 -2.79 -0.07 1.76
C GLY A 48 -3.02 -0.33 3.25
N SER A 49 -3.34 -1.56 3.66
CA SER A 49 -3.51 -1.87 5.08
C SER A 49 -2.17 -1.81 5.82
N MET A 50 -2.03 -0.82 6.72
CA MET A 50 -0.82 -0.68 7.54
C MET A 50 -0.52 -1.92 8.39
N LEU A 51 -1.56 -2.57 8.95
CA LEU A 51 -1.40 -3.80 9.73
C LEU A 51 -0.81 -4.94 8.90
N ALA A 52 -1.38 -5.18 7.71
CA ALA A 52 -0.91 -6.26 6.84
C ALA A 52 0.48 -5.94 6.27
N THR A 53 0.72 -4.68 5.88
CA THR A 53 2.01 -4.21 5.36
C THR A 53 3.10 -4.37 6.39
N ARG A 54 2.85 -3.98 7.65
CA ARG A 54 3.79 -4.18 8.76
C ARG A 54 4.09 -5.66 9.00
N ALA A 55 3.08 -6.52 8.93
CA ALA A 55 3.28 -7.96 9.12
C ALA A 55 4.16 -8.57 8.02
N VAL A 56 3.97 -8.17 6.76
CA VAL A 56 4.80 -8.64 5.65
C VAL A 56 6.22 -8.06 5.73
N ALA A 57 6.37 -6.76 5.98
CA ALA A 57 7.67 -6.13 6.20
C ALA A 57 8.45 -6.79 7.34
N TRP A 58 7.77 -7.13 8.44
CA TRP A 58 8.36 -7.83 9.57
C TRP A 58 8.96 -9.20 9.18
N VAL A 59 8.22 -10.03 8.45
CA VAL A 59 8.75 -11.35 8.06
C VAL A 59 9.91 -11.24 7.06
N LEU A 60 9.90 -10.21 6.20
CA LEU A 60 11.02 -9.93 5.30
C LEU A 60 12.24 -9.43 6.07
N MET A 61 12.07 -8.56 7.07
CA MET A 61 13.12 -8.13 7.99
C MET A 61 13.73 -9.29 8.78
N LYS A 62 12.93 -10.30 9.13
CA LYS A 62 13.43 -11.49 9.84
C LYS A 62 14.45 -12.31 9.05
N ARG A 63 14.57 -12.12 7.73
CA ARG A 63 15.62 -12.80 6.95
C ARG A 63 17.01 -12.36 7.39
N ASP A 64 17.16 -11.09 7.72
CA ASP A 64 18.41 -10.51 8.24
C ASP A 64 18.45 -10.52 9.78
N GLN A 65 17.28 -10.49 10.42
CA GLN A 65 17.13 -10.48 11.88
C GLN A 65 16.23 -11.63 12.39
N PRO A 66 16.70 -12.89 12.40
CA PRO A 66 15.84 -14.06 12.67
C PRO A 66 15.12 -14.05 14.02
N THR A 67 15.69 -13.37 15.02
CA THR A 67 15.14 -13.23 16.37
C THR A 67 14.15 -12.07 16.53
N LEU A 68 13.93 -11.26 15.49
CA LEU A 68 13.03 -10.11 15.53
C LEU A 68 11.59 -10.58 15.77
N ARG A 69 11.00 -10.12 16.87
CA ARG A 69 9.61 -10.41 17.23
C ARG A 69 8.69 -9.38 16.60
N TYR A 70 7.49 -9.79 16.24
CA TYR A 70 6.50 -8.89 15.64
C TYR A 70 6.19 -7.68 16.54
N THR A 71 6.05 -7.91 17.84
CA THR A 71 5.81 -6.85 18.84
C THR A 71 6.98 -5.89 19.04
N ALA A 72 8.17 -6.23 18.54
CA ALA A 72 9.35 -5.37 18.58
C ALA A 72 9.56 -4.62 17.24
N PHE A 73 8.85 -5.01 16.18
CA PHE A 73 8.85 -4.30 14.91
C PHE A 73 7.70 -3.29 14.89
N VAL A 74 8.00 -2.09 15.38
CA VAL A 74 7.04 -1.00 15.59
C VAL A 74 7.49 0.27 14.85
N PRO A 75 7.57 0.23 13.51
CA PRO A 75 7.92 1.43 12.75
C PRO A 75 6.91 2.54 13.01
N ALA A 76 7.38 3.79 12.99
CA ALA A 76 6.49 4.94 12.92
C ALA A 76 5.73 4.93 11.59
N ALA A 77 4.56 5.58 11.54
CA ALA A 77 3.71 5.56 10.35
C ALA A 77 4.42 6.11 9.10
N ALA A 78 5.27 7.12 9.28
CA ALA A 78 6.06 7.72 8.21
C ALA A 78 7.26 6.85 7.76
N GLU A 79 7.69 5.88 8.58
CA GLU A 79 8.81 5.00 8.23
C GLU A 79 8.39 3.83 7.33
N LEU A 80 7.09 3.49 7.26
CA LEU A 80 6.60 2.32 6.54
C LEU A 80 5.56 2.72 5.50
N GLY A 81 5.89 2.55 4.23
CA GLY A 81 5.04 2.93 3.10
C GLY A 81 5.04 1.90 1.98
N PHE A 82 4.49 2.32 0.84
CA PHE A 82 4.47 1.54 -0.39
C PHE A 82 4.68 2.44 -1.59
N GLU A 83 5.25 1.85 -2.64
CA GLU A 83 5.41 2.45 -3.95
C GLU A 83 4.77 1.55 -5.00
N PHE A 84 4.17 2.18 -6.01
CA PHE A 84 3.65 1.48 -7.17
C PHE A 84 4.78 1.25 -8.17
N ASP A 85 4.82 0.06 -8.76
CA ASP A 85 5.73 -0.17 -9.88
C ASP A 85 5.19 0.44 -11.19
N ALA A 86 6.02 0.51 -12.23
CA ALA A 86 5.67 1.17 -13.49
C ALA A 86 4.42 0.58 -14.17
N GLU A 87 4.19 -0.73 -14.05
CA GLU A 87 3.00 -1.39 -14.59
C GLU A 87 1.75 -1.00 -13.80
N GLU A 88 1.84 -0.93 -12.48
CA GLU A 88 0.75 -0.47 -11.62
C GLU A 88 0.43 1.01 -11.85
N LEU A 89 1.44 1.87 -11.97
CA LEU A 89 1.25 3.29 -12.30
C LEU A 89 0.57 3.45 -13.67
N ALA A 90 0.96 2.66 -14.67
CA ALA A 90 0.30 2.67 -15.97
C ALA A 90 -1.17 2.24 -15.88
N ALA A 91 -1.48 1.21 -15.10
CA ALA A 91 -2.85 0.75 -14.88
C ALA A 91 -3.69 1.79 -14.11
N ILE A 92 -3.12 2.49 -13.13
CA ILE A 92 -3.79 3.59 -12.42
C ILE A 92 -4.07 4.74 -13.38
N ARG A 93 -3.09 5.12 -14.21
CA ARG A 93 -3.27 6.15 -15.26
C ARG A 93 -4.39 5.78 -16.22
N GLU A 94 -4.38 4.56 -16.77
CA GLU A 94 -5.45 4.08 -17.67
C GLU A 94 -6.82 4.10 -16.98
N GLY A 95 -6.87 3.70 -15.70
CA GLY A 95 -8.07 3.78 -14.88
C GLY A 95 -8.59 5.21 -14.76
N ILE A 96 -7.73 6.18 -14.48
CA ILE A 96 -8.08 7.61 -14.44
C ILE A 96 -8.55 8.09 -15.82
N GLU A 97 -7.88 7.71 -16.90
CA GLU A 97 -8.20 8.13 -18.27
C GLU A 97 -9.52 7.55 -18.80
N THR A 98 -9.92 6.38 -18.33
CA THR A 98 -11.14 5.67 -18.78
C THR A 98 -12.31 5.81 -17.81
N ASN A 99 -12.11 6.36 -16.62
CA ASN A 99 -13.18 6.54 -15.65
C ASN A 99 -14.22 7.54 -16.17
N ALA A 100 -15.45 7.08 -16.39
CA ALA A 100 -16.56 7.89 -16.91
C ALA A 100 -17.20 8.79 -15.85
N ASP A 101 -16.91 8.55 -14.57
CA ASP A 101 -17.45 9.33 -13.45
C ASP A 101 -16.65 10.61 -13.17
N LEU A 102 -15.42 10.72 -13.70
CA LEU A 102 -14.59 11.92 -13.59
C LEU A 102 -14.85 12.88 -14.75
N ASP A 103 -15.06 14.16 -14.44
CA ASP A 103 -15.06 15.20 -15.46
C ASP A 103 -13.63 15.52 -15.97
N GLU A 104 -13.52 16.44 -16.93
CA GLU A 104 -12.23 16.78 -17.56
C GLU A 104 -11.24 17.43 -16.58
N ASP A 105 -11.74 18.28 -15.69
CA ASP A 105 -10.91 19.00 -14.71
C ASP A 105 -10.44 18.05 -13.60
N GLU A 106 -11.33 17.18 -13.11
CA GLU A 106 -11.02 16.16 -12.10
C GLU A 106 -9.99 15.14 -12.64
N ARG A 107 -10.17 14.70 -13.89
CA ARG A 107 -9.24 13.79 -14.56
C ARG A 107 -7.86 14.42 -14.72
N ALA A 108 -7.81 15.68 -15.17
CA ALA A 108 -6.55 16.41 -15.33
C ALA A 108 -5.82 16.58 -13.99
N ALA A 109 -6.56 16.90 -12.92
CA ALA A 109 -6.00 17.03 -11.58
C ALA A 109 -5.44 15.70 -11.04
N ALA A 110 -6.18 14.60 -11.22
CA ALA A 110 -5.74 13.27 -10.78
C ALA A 110 -4.49 12.79 -11.54
N LEU A 111 -4.43 13.00 -12.87
CA LEU A 111 -3.24 12.68 -13.66
C LEU A 111 -2.03 13.52 -13.24
N ALA A 112 -2.21 14.81 -12.97
CA ALA A 112 -1.13 15.67 -12.48
C ALA A 112 -0.59 15.22 -11.11
N GLN A 113 -1.45 14.72 -10.22
CA GLN A 113 -1.00 14.15 -8.94
C GLN A 113 -0.21 12.86 -9.13
N LEU A 114 -0.66 11.97 -10.02
CA LEU A 114 0.04 10.73 -10.34
C LEU A 114 1.44 11.02 -10.94
N ASP A 115 1.54 12.03 -11.80
CA ASP A 115 2.81 12.47 -12.38
C ASP A 115 3.75 13.09 -11.36
N ALA A 116 3.23 13.88 -10.42
CA ALA A 116 4.03 14.44 -9.33
C ALA A 116 4.53 13.37 -8.34
N ALA A 117 3.78 12.27 -8.18
CA ALA A 117 4.13 11.16 -7.30
C ALA A 117 5.05 10.11 -7.94
N THR A 118 5.29 10.18 -9.25
CA THR A 118 6.23 9.31 -9.96
C THR A 118 7.59 10.01 -10.01
N PRO A 119 8.61 9.58 -9.24
CA PRO A 119 9.93 10.18 -9.35
C PRO A 119 10.43 9.99 -10.78
N GLY A 120 10.85 11.07 -11.44
CA GLY A 120 11.51 10.98 -12.74
C GLY A 120 12.75 10.08 -12.65
N GLU A 121 13.19 9.51 -13.78
CA GLU A 121 14.39 8.64 -13.86
C GLU A 121 15.70 9.29 -13.36
N ASP A 122 15.69 10.56 -12.95
CA ASP A 122 16.78 11.23 -12.27
C ASP A 122 16.38 11.47 -10.80
N GLY A 123 17.00 10.70 -9.90
CA GLY A 123 16.65 10.65 -8.48
C GLY A 123 16.61 12.00 -7.77
N ASP A 124 15.44 12.34 -7.25
CA ASP A 124 15.30 13.19 -6.07
C ASP A 124 14.07 12.72 -5.28
N GLU A 125 14.29 12.41 -4.01
CA GLU A 125 13.34 11.80 -3.08
C GLU A 125 12.33 12.83 -2.61
N THR A 126 11.05 12.63 -2.92
CA THR A 126 9.96 13.10 -2.06
C THR A 126 8.88 12.03 -2.00
N ALA A 127 8.90 11.23 -0.93
CA ALA A 127 7.76 10.42 -0.53
C ALA A 127 6.62 11.39 -0.16
N VAL A 128 5.68 11.59 -1.07
CA VAL A 128 4.46 12.35 -0.78
C VAL A 128 3.46 11.35 -0.21
N GLU A 129 3.07 11.53 1.05
CA GLU A 129 2.01 10.74 1.70
C GLU A 129 0.76 10.75 0.80
N ALA A 130 0.34 9.58 0.34
CA ALA A 130 -0.94 9.42 -0.34
C ALA A 130 -2.06 9.72 0.66
N ASP A 131 -2.72 10.87 0.51
CA ASP A 131 -3.90 11.25 1.28
C ASP A 131 -5.05 10.26 0.95
N PRO A 132 -5.49 9.43 1.91
CA PRO A 132 -6.55 8.45 1.67
C PRO A 132 -7.96 9.06 1.56
N GLU A 133 -8.12 10.39 1.65
CA GLU A 133 -9.45 11.04 1.57
C GLU A 133 -9.89 11.48 0.15
N ALA A 134 -9.11 11.24 -0.91
CA ALA A 134 -9.54 11.57 -2.27
C ALA A 134 -10.50 10.54 -2.93
N VAL A 135 -11.10 9.62 -2.14
CA VAL A 135 -12.26 8.83 -2.61
C VAL A 135 -13.52 9.64 -2.28
N PRO A 136 -14.29 10.13 -3.27
CA PRO A 136 -15.51 10.89 -2.97
C PRO A 136 -16.48 10.01 -2.18
N LYS A 137 -16.65 10.35 -0.90
CA LYS A 137 -17.69 9.82 -0.02
C LYS A 137 -19.03 10.46 -0.40
N ASP A 138 -19.66 9.99 -1.47
CA ASP A 138 -21.12 10.11 -1.52
C ASP A 138 -21.78 9.08 -2.45
N SER A 139 -22.44 8.10 -1.82
CA SER A 139 -23.64 7.45 -2.34
C SER A 139 -24.30 6.70 -1.18
N ALA A 140 -24.79 7.46 -0.23
CA ALA A 140 -25.77 7.01 0.75
C ALA A 140 -27.13 7.65 0.45
N ALA A 141 -27.95 7.00 -0.38
CA ALA A 141 -29.40 7.17 -0.43
C ALA A 141 -29.98 5.98 -1.22
N GLY A 142 -30.96 5.20 -0.77
CA GLY A 142 -31.78 5.19 0.42
C GLY A 142 -32.92 4.20 0.15
N ALA A 143 -33.33 3.41 1.15
CA ALA A 143 -34.64 2.76 1.17
C ALA A 143 -34.94 2.31 2.61
N SER A 144 -35.64 3.17 3.34
CA SER A 144 -36.36 2.82 4.56
C SER A 144 -37.83 3.05 4.29
N LEU A 145 -38.66 2.01 4.44
CA LEU A 145 -40.13 2.04 4.57
C LEU A 145 -40.52 0.70 5.24
N THR A 146 -40.58 0.65 6.58
CA THR A 146 -41.80 0.64 7.44
C THR A 146 -42.81 -0.50 7.23
N ALA A 147 -42.86 -1.36 8.25
CA ALA A 147 -44.02 -1.91 8.98
C ALA A 147 -45.27 -2.43 8.23
N ALA A 148 -45.55 -3.73 8.42
CA ALA A 148 -46.79 -4.26 9.02
C ALA A 148 -46.57 -5.70 9.49
#